data_AF-A0A2N2G203-F1
#
_entry.id   AF-A0A2N2G203-F1
#
_cell.length_a   1.000
_cell.length_b   1.000
_cell.length_c   1.000
_cell.angle_alpha   90.00
_cell.angle_beta   90.00
_cell.angle_gamma   90.00
#
_symmetry.space_group_name_H-M   'P 1'
#
loop_
_entity.id
_entity.type
_entity.pdbx_description
1 polymer ?
#
loop_
_entity_poly.entity_id
_entity_poly.type
_entity_poly.pdbx_seq_one_letter_code
_entity_poly.pdbx_strand_id
1 'polypeptide(L)'
;MEYFNIFTHILLIMCLGWYLITNLQWYNYKLERVIFKHHKLYWHINYFVVPIVMYYLLEPLFFALFFYLLYLTAFILWNKTLDKPLVLTSRVKRFLGILLFITFAINLLCLFAPSCQGVTIFIPLMLAYVSSHILEKIFFISFKHKAKQKLKLIPNLKIIAITASFGKTSIKNYMYQVLSKKYKTYKTPRSVNTLAGIVLDVNNYLPSDTQIYIAEAGARLKGDIEEITMFLEPQYPVIGSVGEQHIEYFKTLDNIIHTKMEILKTPRIIKGFVHETVPILKYDTIEKFPKNLNITMSNLDGIWFDLEINGVQEHFHAPLLGSFNAINLCAVILVAIELGMSINEIKIALDKIQPVEHRLQLIKAGGKIIIDDSFNGNLEGMIEAVNICKTYEG
;
A
#
# COMPACT_ATOMS: atom_id res chain seq x y z
N MET A 1 -7.45 -46.80 -23.23
CA MET A 1 -6.22 -46.01 -23.43
C MET A 1 -6.53 -44.52 -23.59
N GLU A 2 -7.46 -44.14 -24.46
CA GLU A 2 -7.76 -42.73 -24.76
C GLU A 2 -8.26 -41.91 -23.54
N TYR A 3 -9.29 -42.38 -22.84
CA TYR A 3 -9.78 -41.69 -21.61
C TYR A 3 -8.73 -41.59 -20.51
N PHE A 4 -7.85 -42.59 -20.38
CA PHE A 4 -6.77 -42.59 -19.41
C PHE A 4 -5.69 -41.55 -19.74
N ASN A 5 -5.36 -41.38 -21.02
CA ASN A 5 -4.44 -40.36 -21.48
C ASN A 5 -5.02 -38.95 -21.27
N ILE A 6 -6.31 -38.76 -21.57
CA ILE A 6 -7.02 -37.50 -21.31
C ILE A 6 -7.00 -37.15 -19.82
N PHE A 7 -7.31 -38.11 -18.95
CA PHE A 7 -7.29 -37.90 -17.51
C PHE A 7 -5.88 -37.53 -17.01
N THR A 8 -4.85 -38.23 -17.49
CA THR A 8 -3.45 -37.96 -17.16
C THR A 8 -3.02 -36.56 -17.62
N HIS A 9 -3.46 -36.15 -18.82
CA HIS A 9 -3.22 -34.82 -19.36
C HIS A 9 -3.91 -33.72 -18.53
N ILE A 10 -5.16 -33.93 -18.10
CA ILE A 10 -5.87 -33.02 -17.20
C ILE A 10 -5.11 -32.88 -15.87
N LEU A 11 -4.70 -34.00 -15.25
CA LEU A 11 -3.95 -33.99 -14.00
C LEU A 11 -2.60 -33.27 -14.13
N LEU A 12 -1.88 -33.49 -15.23
CA LEU A 12 -0.64 -32.78 -15.52
C LEU A 12 -0.86 -31.26 -15.52
N ILE A 13 -1.84 -30.78 -16.28
CA ILE A 13 -2.14 -29.34 -16.36
C ILE A 13 -2.53 -28.79 -14.98
N MET A 14 -3.31 -29.54 -14.20
CA MET A 14 -3.67 -29.13 -12.85
C MET A 14 -2.46 -29.05 -11.92
N CYS A 15 -1.49 -29.96 -12.02
CA CYS A 15 -0.23 -29.89 -11.26
C CYS A 15 0.60 -28.66 -11.68
N LEU A 16 0.74 -28.41 -12.98
CA LEU A 16 1.44 -27.23 -13.51
C LEU A 16 0.76 -25.92 -13.09
N GLY A 17 -0.57 -25.90 -13.10
CA GLY A 17 -1.37 -24.77 -12.63
C GLY A 17 -1.23 -24.54 -11.14
N TRP A 18 -1.24 -25.60 -10.33
CA TRP A 18 -1.01 -25.54 -8.89
C TRP A 18 0.38 -24.99 -8.59
N TYR A 19 1.41 -25.47 -9.30
CA TYR A 19 2.76 -24.93 -9.21
C TYR A 19 2.80 -23.44 -9.55
N LEU A 20 2.22 -23.06 -10.70
CA LEU A 20 2.19 -21.68 -11.17
C LEU A 20 1.51 -20.75 -10.17
N ILE A 21 0.32 -21.11 -9.66
CA ILE A 21 -0.43 -20.24 -8.75
C ILE A 21 0.21 -20.15 -7.36
N THR A 22 0.88 -21.21 -6.91
CA THR A 22 1.68 -21.19 -5.67
C THR A 22 2.81 -20.16 -5.77
N ASN A 23 3.56 -20.22 -6.87
CA ASN A 23 4.62 -19.26 -7.13
C ASN A 23 4.08 -17.83 -7.29
N LEU A 24 2.98 -17.65 -8.05
CA LEU A 24 2.35 -16.35 -8.17
C LEU A 24 1.93 -15.81 -6.80
N GLN A 25 1.37 -16.63 -5.91
CA GLN A 25 0.99 -16.17 -4.56
C GLN A 25 2.21 -15.72 -3.73
N TRP A 26 3.32 -16.46 -3.76
CA TRP A 26 4.54 -16.06 -3.05
C TRP A 26 5.15 -14.75 -3.58
N TYR A 27 5.01 -14.49 -4.87
CA TYR A 27 5.62 -13.33 -5.54
C TYR A 27 4.63 -12.21 -5.87
N ASN A 28 3.57 -12.06 -5.05
CA ASN A 28 2.57 -10.99 -5.17
C ASN A 28 1.91 -10.91 -6.56
N TYR A 29 1.71 -12.06 -7.18
CA TYR A 29 1.08 -12.27 -8.48
C TYR A 29 1.76 -11.54 -9.64
N LYS A 30 3.07 -11.27 -9.53
CA LYS A 30 3.88 -10.72 -10.61
C LYS A 30 4.70 -11.83 -11.26
N LEU A 31 4.35 -12.20 -12.49
CA LEU A 31 5.01 -13.26 -13.24
C LEU A 31 6.51 -13.02 -13.42
N GLU A 32 6.92 -11.78 -13.71
CA GLU A 32 8.33 -11.38 -13.80
C GLU A 32 9.13 -11.77 -12.53
N ARG A 33 8.56 -11.55 -11.34
CA ARG A 33 9.22 -11.89 -10.08
C ARG A 33 9.33 -13.40 -9.88
N VAL A 34 8.32 -14.16 -10.35
CA VAL A 34 8.35 -15.63 -10.34
C VAL A 34 9.46 -16.15 -11.25
N ILE A 35 9.74 -15.50 -12.38
CA ILE A 35 10.75 -15.96 -13.33
C ILE A 35 12.15 -15.54 -12.87
N PHE A 36 12.34 -14.25 -12.56
CA PHE A 36 13.68 -13.68 -12.37
C PHE A 36 14.14 -13.58 -10.91
N LYS A 37 13.23 -13.68 -9.94
CA LYS A 37 13.53 -13.51 -8.50
C LYS A 37 13.24 -14.78 -7.69
N HIS A 38 13.07 -15.93 -8.35
CA HIS A 38 12.82 -17.18 -7.66
C HIS A 38 14.05 -17.70 -6.94
N HIS A 39 13.94 -17.88 -5.62
CA HIS A 39 15.06 -18.32 -4.78
C HIS A 39 15.52 -19.77 -5.06
N LYS A 40 14.66 -20.62 -5.65
CA LYS A 40 14.95 -22.01 -6.01
C LYS A 40 14.67 -22.25 -7.49
N LEU A 41 15.54 -21.77 -8.38
CA LEU A 41 15.34 -21.86 -9.84
C LEU A 41 15.18 -23.32 -10.32
N TYR A 42 15.85 -24.27 -9.67
CA TYR A 42 15.73 -25.70 -9.99
C TYR A 42 14.31 -26.26 -9.81
N TRP A 43 13.44 -25.61 -9.03
CA TRP A 43 12.03 -25.99 -8.94
C TRP A 43 11.26 -25.73 -10.24
N HIS A 44 11.59 -24.67 -10.98
CA HIS A 44 11.00 -24.43 -12.29
C HIS A 44 11.40 -25.51 -13.28
N ILE A 45 12.65 -25.99 -13.18
CA ILE A 45 13.11 -27.11 -14.01
C ILE A 45 12.31 -28.36 -13.65
N ASN A 46 12.31 -28.77 -12.38
CA ASN A 46 11.75 -30.06 -11.96
C ASN A 46 10.22 -30.13 -12.03
N TYR A 47 9.52 -29.07 -11.62
CA TYR A 47 8.06 -29.08 -11.45
C TYR A 47 7.31 -28.35 -12.56
N PHE A 48 8.02 -27.77 -13.53
CA PHE A 48 7.39 -27.10 -14.66
C PHE A 48 7.98 -27.55 -16.00
N VAL A 49 9.30 -27.48 -16.21
CA VAL A 49 9.92 -27.79 -17.51
C VAL A 49 9.97 -29.30 -17.79
N VAL A 50 10.57 -30.08 -16.88
CA VAL A 50 10.74 -31.55 -17.04
C VAL A 50 9.42 -32.26 -17.39
N PRO A 51 8.32 -32.11 -16.65
CA PRO A 51 7.08 -32.83 -16.99
C PRO A 51 6.50 -32.45 -18.36
N ILE A 52 6.71 -31.21 -18.81
CA ILE A 52 6.29 -30.76 -20.15
C ILE A 52 7.17 -31.41 -21.22
N VAL A 53 8.49 -31.39 -21.04
CA VAL A 53 9.43 -32.02 -21.98
C VAL A 53 9.15 -33.52 -22.11
N MET A 54 8.97 -34.21 -20.98
CA MET A 54 8.69 -35.65 -20.99
C MET A 54 7.32 -35.98 -21.62
N TYR A 55 6.32 -35.09 -21.51
CA TYR A 55 5.02 -35.25 -22.18
C TYR A 55 5.15 -35.29 -23.70
N TYR A 56 6.01 -34.43 -24.27
CA TYR A 56 6.23 -34.37 -25.72
C TYR A 56 7.26 -35.39 -26.22
N LEU A 57 8.16 -35.87 -25.35
CA LEU A 57 9.23 -36.78 -25.73
C LEU A 57 8.85 -38.27 -25.65
N LEU A 58 8.03 -38.65 -24.67
CA LEU A 58 7.69 -40.06 -24.42
C LEU A 58 6.40 -40.48 -25.12
N GLU A 59 6.32 -41.75 -25.51
CA GLU A 59 5.04 -42.34 -25.90
C GLU A 59 4.04 -42.37 -24.72
N PRO A 60 2.72 -42.35 -24.97
CA PRO A 60 1.71 -42.16 -23.93
C PRO A 60 1.81 -43.12 -22.73
N LEU A 61 2.14 -44.40 -22.98
CA LEU A 61 2.29 -45.39 -21.90
C LEU A 61 3.49 -45.09 -21.01
N PHE A 62 4.65 -44.79 -21.61
CA PHE A 62 5.86 -44.43 -20.86
C PHE A 62 5.72 -43.08 -20.15
N PHE A 63 5.03 -42.12 -20.77
CA PHE A 63 4.71 -40.86 -20.12
C PHE A 63 3.83 -41.09 -18.88
N ALA A 64 2.80 -41.93 -18.97
CA ALA A 64 1.95 -42.21 -17.82
C ALA A 64 2.73 -42.85 -16.67
N LEU A 65 3.62 -43.81 -16.96
CA LEU A 65 4.49 -44.41 -15.95
C LEU A 65 5.40 -43.37 -15.29
N PHE A 66 6.07 -42.53 -16.09
CA PHE A 66 6.86 -41.41 -15.61
C PHE A 66 6.02 -40.46 -14.74
N PHE A 67 4.83 -40.08 -15.22
CA PHE A 67 3.96 -39.11 -14.57
C PHE A 67 3.49 -39.60 -13.20
N TYR A 68 2.92 -40.80 -13.12
CA TYR A 68 2.35 -41.29 -11.85
C TYR A 68 3.40 -41.76 -10.86
N LEU A 69 4.44 -42.49 -11.31
CA LEU A 69 5.43 -43.08 -10.40
C LEU A 69 6.46 -42.06 -9.94
N LEU A 70 6.95 -41.20 -10.84
CA LEU A 70 8.05 -40.29 -10.55
C LEU A 70 7.53 -38.87 -10.29
N TYR A 71 6.91 -38.25 -11.29
CA TYR A 71 6.57 -36.82 -11.22
C TYR A 71 5.51 -36.50 -10.15
N LEU A 72 4.37 -37.19 -10.18
CA LEU A 72 3.25 -36.93 -9.27
C LEU A 72 3.64 -37.22 -7.82
N THR A 73 4.38 -38.31 -7.59
CA THR A 73 4.94 -38.64 -6.27
C THR A 73 5.85 -37.52 -5.77
N ALA A 74 6.82 -37.10 -6.59
CA ALA A 74 7.74 -36.01 -6.24
C ALA A 74 7.00 -34.69 -6.00
N PHE A 75 5.99 -34.38 -6.83
CA PHE A 75 5.16 -33.18 -6.72
C PHE A 75 4.35 -33.15 -5.42
N ILE A 76 3.71 -34.27 -5.04
CA ILE A 76 2.95 -34.39 -3.81
C ILE A 76 3.87 -34.22 -2.59
N LEU A 77 5.04 -34.87 -2.60
CA LEU A 77 6.03 -34.73 -1.53
C LEU A 77 6.51 -33.29 -1.41
N TRP A 78 6.91 -32.68 -2.53
CA TRP A 78 7.30 -31.27 -2.58
C TRP A 78 6.24 -30.37 -1.97
N ASN A 79 4.98 -30.49 -2.42
CA ASN A 79 3.88 -29.66 -1.95
C ASN A 79 3.57 -29.85 -0.45
N LYS A 80 3.76 -31.07 0.09
CA LYS A 80 3.62 -31.34 1.53
C LYS A 80 4.77 -30.78 2.38
N THR A 81 5.96 -30.66 1.81
CA THR A 81 7.16 -30.14 2.49
C THR A 81 7.34 -28.63 2.39
N LEU A 82 6.35 -27.89 1.88
CA LEU A 82 6.43 -26.44 1.76
C LEU A 82 6.27 -25.75 3.12
N ASP A 83 7.23 -24.91 3.50
CA ASP A 83 7.11 -24.03 4.68
C ASP A 83 5.89 -23.09 4.58
N LYS A 84 5.56 -22.68 3.34
CA LYS A 84 4.43 -21.79 3.02
C LYS A 84 3.53 -22.45 1.97
N PRO A 85 2.54 -23.26 2.37
CA PRO A 85 1.64 -23.92 1.42
C PRO A 85 0.75 -22.90 0.70
N LEU A 86 0.18 -23.32 -0.43
CA LEU A 86 -0.79 -22.52 -1.17
C LEU A 86 -2.03 -22.24 -0.32
N VAL A 87 -2.31 -20.96 -0.08
CA VAL A 87 -3.53 -20.52 0.61
C VAL A 87 -4.65 -20.39 -0.42
N LEU A 88 -5.74 -21.15 -0.24
CA LEU A 88 -6.91 -21.16 -1.14
C LEU A 88 -7.80 -19.93 -0.95
N THR A 89 -7.31 -18.77 -1.39
CA THR A 89 -8.09 -17.53 -1.47
C THR A 89 -9.11 -17.59 -2.62
N SER A 90 -10.08 -16.67 -2.65
CA SER A 90 -11.06 -16.58 -3.74
C SER A 90 -10.40 -16.41 -5.12
N ARG A 91 -9.27 -15.69 -5.21
CA ARG A 91 -8.48 -15.56 -6.43
C ARG A 91 -7.88 -16.90 -6.87
N VAL A 92 -7.31 -17.65 -5.93
CA VAL A 92 -6.69 -18.96 -6.21
C VAL A 92 -7.73 -19.99 -6.63
N LYS A 93 -8.84 -20.10 -5.88
CA LYS A 93 -9.95 -21.00 -6.23
C LYS A 93 -10.50 -20.70 -7.62
N ARG A 94 -10.66 -19.41 -7.97
CA ARG A 94 -11.10 -18.99 -9.30
C ARG A 94 -10.11 -19.35 -10.39
N PHE A 95 -8.81 -19.12 -10.19
CA PHE A 95 -7.79 -19.53 -11.15
C PHE A 95 -7.84 -21.04 -11.41
N LEU A 96 -7.87 -21.86 -10.36
CA LEU A 96 -7.92 -23.32 -10.48
C LEU A 96 -9.22 -23.81 -11.15
N GLY A 97 -10.36 -23.20 -10.82
CA GLY A 97 -11.64 -23.50 -11.47
C GLY A 97 -11.66 -23.14 -12.95
N ILE A 98 -11.13 -21.98 -13.33
CA ILE A 98 -10.99 -21.56 -14.73
C ILE A 98 -10.05 -22.52 -15.47
N LEU A 99 -8.92 -22.88 -14.87
CA LEU A 99 -7.97 -23.81 -15.46
C LEU A 99 -8.63 -25.17 -15.73
N LEU A 100 -9.32 -25.74 -14.75
CA LEU A 100 -10.01 -27.02 -14.90
C LEU A 100 -11.06 -26.96 -16.02
N PHE A 101 -11.86 -25.90 -16.05
CA PHE A 101 -12.89 -25.71 -17.08
C PHE A 101 -12.30 -25.59 -18.48
N ILE A 102 -11.29 -24.73 -18.67
CA ILE A 102 -10.64 -24.53 -19.97
C ILE A 102 -9.95 -25.81 -20.43
N THR A 103 -9.25 -26.49 -19.52
CA THR A 103 -8.61 -27.78 -19.82
C THR A 103 -9.67 -28.78 -20.28
N PHE A 104 -10.78 -28.93 -19.57
CA PHE A 104 -11.85 -29.84 -19.97
C PHE A 104 -12.45 -29.46 -21.33
N ALA A 105 -12.76 -28.18 -21.54
CA ALA A 105 -13.32 -27.69 -22.80
C ALA A 105 -12.39 -27.94 -24.00
N ILE A 106 -11.09 -27.71 -23.84
CA ILE A 106 -10.11 -27.97 -24.89
C ILE A 106 -10.00 -29.47 -25.17
N ASN A 107 -9.91 -30.32 -24.14
CA ASN A 107 -9.88 -31.78 -24.36
C ASN A 107 -11.16 -32.27 -25.05
N LEU A 108 -12.33 -31.73 -24.69
CA LEU A 108 -13.60 -32.05 -25.36
C LEU A 108 -13.57 -31.65 -26.84
N LEU A 109 -13.07 -30.45 -27.18
CA LEU A 109 -12.92 -30.02 -28.56
C LEU A 109 -11.94 -30.91 -29.34
N CYS A 110 -10.85 -31.34 -28.70
CA CYS A 110 -9.85 -32.23 -29.31
C CYS A 110 -10.43 -33.60 -29.68
N LEU A 111 -11.44 -34.09 -28.96
CA LEU A 111 -12.14 -35.34 -29.31
C LEU A 111 -12.86 -35.23 -30.67
N PHE A 112 -13.28 -34.03 -31.06
CA PHE A 112 -13.98 -33.79 -32.33
C PHE A 112 -13.06 -33.28 -33.46
N ALA A 113 -11.81 -32.91 -33.14
CA ALA A 113 -10.84 -32.36 -34.08
C ALA A 113 -9.46 -33.06 -33.92
N PRO A 114 -9.16 -34.10 -34.75
CA PRO A 114 -7.96 -34.93 -34.61
C PRO A 114 -6.62 -34.19 -34.71
N SER A 115 -6.60 -32.98 -35.28
CA SER A 115 -5.41 -32.15 -35.43
C SER A 115 -4.95 -31.45 -34.14
N CYS A 116 -5.68 -31.58 -33.03
CA CYS A 116 -5.39 -30.82 -31.80
C CYS A 116 -4.36 -31.44 -30.85
N GLN A 117 -3.75 -32.59 -31.20
CA GLN A 117 -2.92 -33.37 -30.26
C GLN A 117 -1.60 -32.69 -29.81
N GLY A 118 -1.11 -31.66 -30.51
CA GLY A 118 0.18 -31.01 -30.20
C GLY A 118 0.15 -29.77 -29.30
N VAL A 119 -1.01 -29.12 -29.09
CA VAL A 119 -1.08 -27.72 -28.61
C VAL A 119 -1.66 -27.57 -27.19
N THR A 120 -1.58 -28.60 -26.36
CA THR A 120 -2.58 -28.81 -25.31
C THR A 120 -2.23 -28.32 -23.90
N ILE A 121 -0.95 -28.11 -23.54
CA ILE A 121 -0.56 -27.77 -22.15
C ILE A 121 -0.53 -26.26 -21.90
N PHE A 122 0.10 -25.49 -22.79
CA PHE A 122 0.33 -24.06 -22.57
C PHE A 122 -0.95 -23.24 -22.73
N ILE A 123 -1.84 -23.60 -23.65
CA ILE A 123 -3.07 -22.84 -23.91
C ILE A 123 -3.95 -22.76 -22.65
N PRO A 124 -4.31 -23.87 -21.98
CA PRO A 124 -5.08 -23.79 -20.73
C PRO A 124 -4.42 -22.94 -19.64
N LEU A 125 -3.10 -23.08 -19.43
CA LEU A 125 -2.37 -22.31 -18.42
C LEU A 125 -2.37 -20.80 -18.74
N MET A 126 -2.11 -20.44 -20.00
CA MET A 126 -2.10 -19.05 -20.46
C MET A 126 -3.49 -18.44 -20.39
N LEU A 127 -4.51 -19.13 -20.91
CA LEU A 127 -5.89 -18.64 -20.85
C LEU A 127 -6.36 -18.51 -19.40
N ALA A 128 -6.09 -19.49 -18.54
CA ALA A 128 -6.46 -19.39 -17.13
C ALA A 128 -5.77 -18.22 -16.42
N TYR A 129 -4.50 -17.98 -16.70
CA TYR A 129 -3.77 -16.84 -16.15
C TYR A 129 -4.35 -15.51 -16.64
N VAL A 130 -4.53 -15.35 -17.96
CA VAL A 130 -5.07 -14.14 -18.58
C VAL A 130 -6.50 -13.87 -18.11
N SER A 131 -7.39 -14.87 -18.17
CA SER A 131 -8.77 -14.75 -17.72
C SER A 131 -8.86 -14.44 -16.22
N SER A 132 -8.07 -15.09 -15.38
CA SER A 132 -8.03 -14.80 -13.94
C SER A 132 -7.57 -13.37 -13.65
N HIS A 133 -6.58 -12.87 -14.41
CA HIS A 133 -6.08 -11.51 -14.30
C HIS A 133 -7.11 -10.46 -14.77
N ILE A 134 -7.80 -10.72 -15.88
CA ILE A 134 -8.88 -9.86 -16.39
C ILE A 134 -10.02 -9.77 -15.38
N LEU A 135 -10.48 -10.91 -14.86
CA LEU A 135 -11.55 -10.94 -13.86
C LEU A 135 -11.17 -10.20 -12.59
N GLU A 136 -9.92 -10.32 -12.14
CA GLU A 136 -9.43 -9.57 -11.00
C GLU A 136 -9.46 -8.05 -11.22
N LYS A 137 -9.07 -7.58 -12.41
CA LYS A 137 -9.19 -6.16 -12.78
C LYS A 137 -10.65 -5.71 -12.79
N ILE A 138 -11.56 -6.50 -13.34
CA ILE A 138 -13.00 -6.20 -13.36
C ILE A 138 -13.54 -6.09 -11.94
N PHE A 139 -13.22 -7.05 -11.07
CA PHE A 139 -13.64 -7.02 -9.67
C PHE A 139 -13.07 -5.81 -8.93
N PHE A 140 -11.81 -5.46 -9.18
CA PHE A 140 -11.21 -4.27 -8.58
C PHE A 140 -11.90 -2.98 -9.03
N ILE A 141 -12.22 -2.84 -10.32
CA ILE A 141 -12.96 -1.68 -10.85
C ILE A 141 -14.33 -1.57 -10.19
N SER A 142 -15.09 -2.69 -10.12
CA SER A 142 -16.38 -2.72 -9.44
C SER A 142 -16.26 -2.34 -7.96
N PHE A 143 -15.25 -2.86 -7.27
CA PHE A 143 -14.99 -2.58 -5.86
C PHE A 143 -14.59 -1.10 -5.63
N LYS A 144 -13.77 -0.53 -6.52
CA LYS A 144 -13.42 0.89 -6.55
C LYS A 144 -14.65 1.77 -6.79
N HIS A 145 -15.54 1.39 -7.71
CA HIS A 145 -16.80 2.11 -7.94
C HIS A 145 -17.71 2.10 -6.72
N LYS A 146 -17.87 0.96 -6.03
CA LYS A 146 -18.62 0.90 -4.76
C LYS A 146 -18.05 1.83 -3.70
N ALA A 147 -16.72 1.86 -3.57
CA ALA A 147 -16.06 2.76 -2.62
C ALA A 147 -16.28 4.23 -2.98
N LYS A 148 -16.18 4.57 -4.26
CA LYS A 148 -16.45 5.93 -4.75
C LYS A 148 -17.90 6.35 -4.50
N GLN A 149 -18.86 5.46 -4.70
CA GLN A 149 -20.27 5.71 -4.38
C GLN A 149 -20.46 5.93 -2.88
N LYS A 150 -19.85 5.10 -2.03
CA LYS A 150 -19.92 5.26 -0.57
C LYS A 150 -19.39 6.64 -0.13
N LEU A 151 -18.27 7.10 -0.66
CA LEU A 151 -17.74 8.45 -0.37
C LEU A 151 -18.74 9.56 -0.75
N LYS A 152 -19.47 9.40 -1.86
CA LYS A 152 -20.49 10.38 -2.31
C LYS A 152 -21.76 10.37 -1.46
N LEU A 153 -22.10 9.24 -0.86
CA LEU A 153 -23.30 9.08 -0.03
C LEU A 153 -23.14 9.65 1.37
N ILE A 154 -21.91 9.83 1.86
CA ILE A 154 -21.67 10.45 3.16
C ILE A 154 -21.89 11.97 3.03
N PRO A 155 -22.90 12.53 3.73
CA PRO A 155 -23.29 13.93 3.55
C PRO A 155 -22.19 14.87 4.05
N ASN A 156 -21.87 15.89 3.25
CA ASN A 156 -20.89 16.94 3.59
C ASN A 156 -19.51 16.41 4.01
N LEU A 157 -19.11 15.23 3.52
CA LEU A 157 -17.81 14.64 3.82
C LEU A 157 -16.67 15.54 3.32
N LYS A 158 -15.83 16.00 4.25
CA LYS A 158 -14.57 16.68 3.96
C LYS A 158 -13.46 15.65 3.88
N ILE A 159 -12.67 15.66 2.81
CA ILE A 159 -11.59 14.71 2.59
C ILE A 159 -10.26 15.46 2.58
N ILE A 160 -9.38 15.05 3.50
CA ILE A 160 -7.99 15.47 3.60
C ILE A 160 -7.14 14.33 3.05
N ALA A 161 -6.25 14.61 2.09
CA ALA A 161 -5.29 13.63 1.60
C ALA A 161 -3.88 14.13 1.86
N ILE A 162 -3.02 13.29 2.42
CA ILE A 162 -1.68 13.67 2.87
C ILE A 162 -0.63 12.87 2.11
N THR A 163 0.34 13.55 1.52
CA THR A 163 1.55 12.95 0.97
C THR A 163 2.79 13.66 1.49
N ALA A 164 3.90 12.94 1.64
CA ALA A 164 5.21 13.49 2.01
C ALA A 164 6.28 12.41 1.78
N SER A 165 7.55 12.83 1.73
CA SER A 165 8.69 11.90 1.89
C SER A 165 8.83 11.49 3.37
N PHE A 166 8.73 12.46 4.28
CA PHE A 166 8.86 12.23 5.72
C PHE A 166 7.65 12.76 6.49
N GLY A 167 7.38 12.23 7.69
CA GLY A 167 6.29 12.74 8.54
C GLY A 167 4.86 12.43 8.11
N LYS A 168 4.62 11.86 6.92
CA LYS A 168 3.28 11.56 6.36
C LYS A 168 2.30 10.90 7.36
N THR A 169 2.72 9.79 7.99
CA THR A 169 1.90 9.08 8.98
C THR A 169 1.77 9.89 10.28
N SER A 170 2.79 10.65 10.68
CA SER A 170 2.73 11.54 11.84
C SER A 170 1.68 12.64 11.64
N ILE A 171 1.75 13.38 10.52
CA ILE A 171 0.77 14.41 10.14
C ILE A 171 -0.64 13.81 10.16
N LYS A 172 -0.88 12.64 9.54
CA LYS A 172 -2.19 11.99 9.56
C LYS A 172 -2.71 11.72 10.97
N ASN A 173 -1.87 11.18 11.85
CA ASN A 173 -2.29 10.82 13.20
C ASN A 173 -2.52 12.08 14.06
N TYR A 174 -1.66 13.08 13.95
CA TYR A 174 -1.82 14.35 14.66
C TYR A 174 -3.08 15.09 14.18
N MET A 175 -3.29 15.15 12.86
CA MET A 175 -4.50 15.70 12.24
C MET A 175 -5.76 15.03 12.77
N TYR A 176 -5.77 13.69 12.85
CA TYR A 176 -6.89 12.95 13.43
C TYR A 176 -7.11 13.27 14.90
N GLN A 177 -6.05 13.32 15.71
CA GLN A 177 -6.15 13.60 17.14
C GLN A 177 -6.68 15.01 17.42
N VAL A 178 -6.31 16.00 16.61
CA VAL A 178 -6.79 17.39 16.73
C VAL A 178 -8.22 17.52 16.22
N LEU A 179 -8.50 17.10 14.99
CA LEU A 179 -9.82 17.27 14.37
C LEU A 179 -10.91 16.45 15.06
N SER A 180 -10.56 15.29 15.63
CA SER A 180 -11.51 14.46 16.40
C SER A 180 -12.02 15.11 17.68
N LYS A 181 -11.42 16.21 18.15
CA LYS A 181 -11.93 16.97 19.31
C LYS A 181 -13.21 17.76 18.99
N LYS A 182 -13.44 18.07 17.71
CA LYS A 182 -14.60 18.86 17.25
C LYS A 182 -15.49 18.09 16.26
N TYR A 183 -14.89 17.24 15.43
CA TYR A 183 -15.56 16.59 14.31
C TYR A 183 -15.53 15.06 14.44
N LYS A 184 -16.57 14.39 13.93
CA LYS A 184 -16.54 12.95 13.67
C LYS A 184 -15.52 12.66 12.57
N THR A 185 -14.34 12.22 12.98
CA THR A 185 -13.18 12.10 12.10
C THR A 185 -12.81 10.63 11.95
N TYR A 186 -12.44 10.22 10.75
CA TYR A 186 -11.90 8.90 10.45
C TYR A 186 -10.57 9.03 9.70
N LYS A 187 -9.61 8.16 9.95
CA LYS A 187 -8.33 8.11 9.24
C LYS A 187 -8.01 6.72 8.74
N THR A 188 -7.25 6.62 7.65
CA THR A 188 -6.77 5.30 7.19
C THR A 188 -5.93 4.62 8.28
N PRO A 189 -6.15 3.32 8.54
CA PRO A 189 -5.47 2.61 9.63
C PRO A 189 -4.00 2.37 9.29
N ARG A 190 -3.14 2.39 10.33
CA ARG A 190 -1.70 2.08 10.24
C ARG A 190 -1.02 2.80 9.06
N SER A 191 -0.41 2.07 8.14
CA SER A 191 0.27 2.56 6.92
C SER A 191 -0.52 2.28 5.64
N VAL A 192 -1.86 2.18 5.70
CA VAL A 192 -2.69 2.06 4.50
C VAL A 192 -2.59 3.34 3.68
N ASN A 193 -1.88 3.24 2.54
CA ASN A 193 -1.55 4.37 1.68
C ASN A 193 -1.52 4.06 0.17
N THR A 194 -1.90 2.85 -0.23
CA THR A 194 -2.06 2.47 -1.65
C THR A 194 -3.54 2.59 -2.04
N LEU A 195 -3.82 2.81 -3.33
CA LEU A 195 -5.21 2.89 -3.79
C LEU A 195 -6.03 1.65 -3.37
N ALA A 196 -5.50 0.44 -3.57
CA ALA A 196 -6.22 -0.78 -3.22
C ALA A 196 -6.51 -0.87 -1.72
N GLY A 197 -5.56 -0.46 -0.88
CA GLY A 197 -5.76 -0.40 0.57
C GLY A 197 -6.81 0.63 0.97
N ILE A 198 -6.80 1.82 0.37
CA ILE A 198 -7.77 2.89 0.62
C ILE A 198 -9.17 2.47 0.15
N VAL A 199 -9.30 1.85 -1.01
CA VAL A 199 -10.59 1.34 -1.53
C VAL A 199 -11.17 0.29 -0.58
N LEU A 200 -10.34 -0.63 -0.07
CA LEU A 200 -10.75 -1.62 0.93
C LEU A 200 -11.23 -0.95 2.22
N ASP A 201 -10.49 0.03 2.70
CA ASP A 201 -10.77 0.77 3.93
C ASP A 201 -12.10 1.53 3.85
N VAL A 202 -12.30 2.26 2.76
CA VAL A 202 -13.54 2.98 2.47
C VAL A 202 -14.72 2.01 2.45
N ASN A 203 -14.64 0.90 1.71
CA ASN A 203 -15.76 -0.04 1.61
C ASN A 203 -16.12 -0.67 2.96
N ASN A 204 -15.12 -1.16 3.70
CA ASN A 204 -15.36 -2.04 4.84
C ASN A 204 -15.43 -1.32 6.19
N TYR A 205 -14.72 -0.21 6.36
CA TYR A 205 -14.46 0.35 7.70
C TYR A 205 -14.84 1.81 7.87
N LEU A 206 -14.91 2.62 6.81
CA LEU A 206 -15.32 4.02 6.89
C LEU A 206 -16.78 4.16 7.40
N PRO A 207 -17.03 4.79 8.56
CA PRO A 207 -18.38 5.02 9.08
C PRO A 207 -19.17 6.02 8.25
N SER A 208 -20.50 5.84 8.16
CA SER A 208 -21.38 6.68 7.32
C SER A 208 -21.68 8.05 7.91
N ASP A 209 -21.41 8.26 9.20
CA ASP A 209 -21.58 9.54 9.91
C ASP A 209 -20.28 10.34 10.04
N THR A 210 -19.23 9.92 9.30
CA THR A 210 -17.94 10.62 9.24
C THR A 210 -18.12 12.01 8.63
N GLN A 211 -17.63 13.05 9.32
CA GLN A 211 -17.58 14.41 8.80
C GLN A 211 -16.26 14.71 8.09
N ILE A 212 -15.15 14.15 8.60
CA ILE A 212 -13.80 14.33 8.06
C ILE A 212 -13.13 12.98 7.83
N TYR A 213 -12.73 12.72 6.60
CA TYR A 213 -11.91 11.56 6.25
C TYR A 213 -10.48 11.97 5.91
N ILE A 214 -9.50 11.39 6.61
CA ILE A 214 -8.08 11.66 6.46
C ILE A 214 -7.39 10.45 5.83
N ALA A 215 -6.89 10.60 4.61
CA ALA A 215 -6.23 9.52 3.88
C ALA A 215 -4.75 9.80 3.66
N GLU A 216 -3.95 8.73 3.76
CA GLU A 216 -2.54 8.75 3.39
C GLU A 216 -2.37 8.39 1.91
N ALA A 217 -1.67 9.21 1.13
CA ALA A 217 -1.32 8.91 -0.26
C ALA A 217 0.16 8.53 -0.37
N GLY A 218 0.43 7.26 -0.63
CA GLY A 218 1.77 6.72 -0.88
C GLY A 218 2.09 6.66 -2.37
N ALA A 219 3.37 6.82 -2.71
CA ALA A 219 3.85 6.63 -4.09
C ALA A 219 4.96 5.58 -4.11
N ARG A 220 4.89 4.65 -5.06
CA ARG A 220 5.99 3.77 -5.46
C ARG A 220 6.46 4.10 -6.87
N LEU A 221 5.53 4.52 -7.73
CA LEU A 221 5.76 4.93 -9.10
C LEU A 221 5.04 6.26 -9.38
N LYS A 222 5.45 6.94 -10.45
CA LYS A 222 4.74 8.09 -10.99
C LYS A 222 3.29 7.70 -11.34
N GLY A 223 2.32 8.55 -11.02
CA GLY A 223 0.90 8.31 -11.23
C GLY A 223 0.17 7.61 -10.08
N ASP A 224 0.88 7.03 -9.10
CA ASP A 224 0.24 6.37 -7.95
C ASP A 224 -0.56 7.38 -7.10
N ILE A 225 -0.01 8.56 -6.85
CA ILE A 225 -0.68 9.61 -6.06
C ILE A 225 -1.82 10.20 -6.88
N GLU A 226 -1.62 10.42 -8.18
CA GLU A 226 -2.68 10.86 -9.07
C GLU A 226 -3.89 9.91 -9.04
N GLU A 227 -3.68 8.59 -9.09
CA GLU A 227 -4.79 7.64 -9.06
C GLU A 227 -5.57 7.68 -7.74
N ILE A 228 -4.86 7.81 -6.61
CA ILE A 228 -5.47 8.01 -5.28
C ILE A 228 -6.22 9.34 -5.23
N THR A 229 -5.65 10.39 -5.79
CA THR A 229 -6.20 11.75 -5.78
C THR A 229 -7.47 11.84 -6.61
N MET A 230 -7.51 11.23 -7.79
CA MET A 230 -8.71 11.18 -8.62
C MET A 230 -9.78 10.25 -8.04
N PHE A 231 -9.38 9.25 -7.26
CA PHE A 231 -10.33 8.41 -6.52
C PHE A 231 -10.96 9.16 -5.33
N LEU A 232 -10.15 9.82 -4.50
CA LEU A 232 -10.61 10.51 -3.29
C LEU A 232 -11.21 11.89 -3.57
N GLU A 233 -10.70 12.59 -4.59
CA GLU A 233 -10.98 14.01 -4.89
C GLU A 233 -10.93 14.87 -3.62
N PRO A 234 -9.79 14.90 -2.90
CA PRO A 234 -9.69 15.63 -1.64
C PRO A 234 -9.95 17.12 -1.83
N GLN A 235 -10.66 17.75 -0.89
CA GLN A 235 -10.79 19.20 -0.83
C GLN A 235 -9.56 19.86 -0.21
N TYR A 236 -8.88 19.13 0.68
CA TYR A 236 -7.74 19.61 1.44
C TYR A 236 -6.51 18.72 1.22
N PRO A 237 -5.82 18.82 0.08
CA PRO A 237 -4.57 18.12 -0.15
C PRO A 237 -3.44 18.73 0.70
N VAL A 238 -2.62 17.89 1.32
CA VAL A 238 -1.47 18.28 2.15
C VAL A 238 -0.20 17.62 1.62
N ILE A 239 0.80 18.43 1.28
CA ILE A 239 2.16 17.98 0.96
C ILE A 239 3.07 18.34 2.14
N GLY A 240 3.51 17.34 2.89
CA GLY A 240 4.55 17.51 3.93
C GLY A 240 5.96 17.58 3.34
N SER A 241 6.97 17.54 4.21
CA SER A 241 8.37 17.64 3.79
C SER A 241 8.75 16.62 2.70
N VAL A 242 9.45 17.12 1.68
CA VAL A 242 9.93 16.35 0.52
C VAL A 242 11.46 16.32 0.55
N GLY A 243 12.01 15.11 0.54
CA GLY A 243 13.43 14.83 0.41
C GLY A 243 13.68 13.50 -0.30
N GLU A 244 14.93 13.04 -0.32
CA GLU A 244 15.46 11.93 -1.13
C GLU A 244 14.99 10.51 -0.74
N GLN A 245 13.76 10.37 -0.24
CA GLN A 245 13.16 9.06 0.00
C GLN A 245 12.85 8.37 -1.34
N HIS A 246 13.21 7.09 -1.46
CA HIS A 246 12.92 6.28 -2.65
C HIS A 246 13.61 6.78 -3.94
N ILE A 247 14.76 7.45 -3.81
CA ILE A 247 15.52 7.99 -4.95
C ILE A 247 15.90 6.92 -5.99
N GLU A 248 16.09 5.66 -5.59
CA GLU A 248 16.33 4.53 -6.51
C GLU A 248 15.19 4.38 -7.55
N TYR A 249 13.94 4.59 -7.14
CA TYR A 249 12.77 4.46 -8.02
C TYR A 249 12.50 5.74 -8.81
N PHE A 250 12.65 6.90 -8.17
CA PHE A 250 12.33 8.20 -8.78
C PHE A 250 13.49 8.84 -9.54
N LYS A 251 14.71 8.34 -9.36
CA LYS A 251 15.98 8.79 -9.96
C LYS A 251 16.46 10.17 -9.50
N THR A 252 15.57 11.15 -9.36
CA THR A 252 15.91 12.54 -8.98
C THR A 252 14.94 13.09 -7.95
N LEU A 253 15.38 14.10 -7.18
CA LEU A 253 14.52 14.81 -6.24
C LEU A 253 13.36 15.54 -6.94
N ASP A 254 13.61 16.11 -8.12
CA ASP A 254 12.57 16.75 -8.93
C ASP A 254 11.43 15.79 -9.28
N ASN A 255 11.77 14.54 -9.65
CA ASN A 255 10.76 13.53 -9.93
C ASN A 255 9.95 13.17 -8.67
N ILE A 256 10.58 13.15 -7.50
CA ILE A 256 9.86 12.95 -6.23
C ILE A 256 8.90 14.12 -6.02
N ILE A 257 9.37 15.36 -6.12
CA ILE A 257 8.56 16.58 -6.00
C ILE A 257 7.36 16.54 -6.96
N HIS A 258 7.61 16.30 -8.25
CA HIS A 258 6.56 16.19 -9.27
C HIS A 258 5.53 15.11 -8.94
N THR A 259 5.99 13.96 -8.45
CA THR A 259 5.08 12.87 -8.04
C THR A 259 4.24 13.28 -6.82
N LYS A 260 4.82 13.98 -5.83
CA LYS A 260 4.07 14.47 -4.66
C LYS A 260 3.03 15.53 -5.06
N MET A 261 3.36 16.41 -6.00
CA MET A 261 2.45 17.42 -6.51
C MET A 261 1.23 16.85 -7.25
N GLU A 262 1.24 15.58 -7.66
CA GLU A 262 0.06 14.91 -8.21
C GLU A 262 -1.17 15.01 -7.29
N ILE A 263 -0.97 15.16 -5.97
CA ILE A 263 -2.06 15.32 -5.01
C ILE A 263 -2.87 16.61 -5.20
N LEU A 264 -2.28 17.62 -5.85
CA LEU A 264 -2.92 18.90 -6.13
C LEU A 264 -3.78 18.86 -7.39
N LYS A 265 -3.76 17.76 -8.17
CA LYS A 265 -4.59 17.59 -9.38
C LYS A 265 -6.07 17.30 -9.06
N THR A 266 -6.45 17.29 -7.80
CA THR A 266 -7.84 17.07 -7.36
C THR A 266 -8.79 18.10 -7.97
N PRO A 267 -9.93 17.67 -8.56
CA PRO A 267 -10.90 18.58 -9.16
C PRO A 267 -11.77 19.31 -8.12
N ARG A 268 -11.65 18.99 -6.82
CA ARG A 268 -12.48 19.56 -5.74
C ARG A 268 -11.66 20.38 -4.73
N ILE A 269 -10.47 20.85 -5.10
CA ILE A 269 -9.61 21.60 -4.19
C ILE A 269 -10.33 22.86 -3.66
N ILE A 270 -10.36 23.00 -2.34
CA ILE A 270 -10.78 24.24 -1.65
C ILE A 270 -9.51 24.97 -1.19
N LYS A 271 -8.69 24.28 -0.40
CA LYS A 271 -7.42 24.81 0.10
C LYS A 271 -6.39 23.69 0.21
N GLY A 272 -5.24 23.83 -0.46
CA GLY A 272 -4.10 22.92 -0.34
C GLY A 272 -3.02 23.51 0.56
N PHE A 273 -2.37 22.65 1.34
CA PHE A 273 -1.28 23.02 2.23
C PHE A 273 0.01 22.36 1.75
N VAL A 274 1.03 23.15 1.42
CA VAL A 274 2.22 22.64 0.75
C VAL A 274 3.47 23.05 1.53
N HIS A 275 4.33 22.09 1.82
CA HIS A 275 5.59 22.36 2.50
C HIS A 275 6.46 23.33 1.69
N GLU A 276 7.15 24.26 2.34
CA GLU A 276 7.89 25.35 1.70
C GLU A 276 9.02 24.86 0.78
N THR A 277 9.56 23.67 1.07
CA THR A 277 10.59 23.01 0.24
C THR A 277 10.09 22.63 -1.15
N VAL A 278 8.78 22.65 -1.40
CA VAL A 278 8.21 22.38 -2.72
C VAL A 278 8.22 23.66 -3.56
N PRO A 279 8.96 23.69 -4.69
CA PRO A 279 9.04 24.83 -5.58
C PRO A 279 7.76 24.95 -6.44
N ILE A 280 6.67 25.39 -5.80
CA ILE A 280 5.40 25.69 -6.46
C ILE A 280 5.19 27.20 -6.56
N LEU A 281 4.59 27.64 -7.67
CA LEU A 281 4.12 29.01 -7.89
C LEU A 281 3.01 29.37 -6.87
N LYS A 282 2.76 30.66 -6.70
CA LYS A 282 1.69 31.13 -5.82
C LYS A 282 0.33 30.91 -6.48
N TYR A 283 -0.56 30.21 -5.80
CA TYR A 283 -1.96 30.02 -6.17
C TYR A 283 -2.84 30.39 -4.98
N ASP A 284 -3.99 31.02 -5.20
CA ASP A 284 -4.87 31.47 -4.11
C ASP A 284 -5.41 30.31 -3.25
N THR A 285 -5.60 29.16 -3.90
CA THR A 285 -6.03 27.91 -3.27
C THR A 285 -4.90 27.18 -2.54
N ILE A 286 -3.64 27.66 -2.61
CA ILE A 286 -2.49 26.98 -2.00
C ILE A 286 -1.84 27.87 -0.94
N GLU A 287 -1.64 27.29 0.23
CA GLU A 287 -0.90 27.91 1.34
C GLU A 287 0.38 27.14 1.61
N LYS A 288 1.51 27.87 1.67
CA LYS A 288 2.80 27.27 2.01
C LYS A 288 3.02 27.26 3.52
N PHE A 289 3.66 26.19 4.02
CA PHE A 289 4.03 26.06 5.43
C PHE A 289 5.41 25.39 5.58
N PRO A 290 6.12 25.55 6.71
CA PRO A 290 5.83 26.53 7.76
C PRO A 290 6.10 27.97 7.25
N LYS A 291 5.43 28.97 7.84
CA LYS A 291 5.74 30.38 7.61
C LYS A 291 6.04 31.01 8.96
N ASN A 292 7.21 31.61 9.10
CA ASN A 292 7.65 32.27 10.34
C ASN A 292 7.53 31.37 11.59
N LEU A 293 7.86 30.07 11.44
CA LEU A 293 7.93 29.14 12.56
C LEU A 293 9.20 29.38 13.36
N ASN A 294 9.06 29.60 14.66
CA ASN A 294 10.17 29.70 15.59
C ASN A 294 10.05 28.63 16.67
N ILE A 295 10.98 27.67 16.70
CA ILE A 295 11.01 26.63 17.74
C ILE A 295 11.74 27.20 18.94
N THR A 296 11.02 27.39 20.04
CA THR A 296 11.55 28.02 21.26
C THR A 296 12.19 27.02 22.20
N MET A 297 11.67 25.79 22.25
CA MET A 297 12.20 24.73 23.10
C MET A 297 11.84 23.34 22.54
N SER A 298 12.76 22.38 22.67
CA SER A 298 12.55 20.97 22.31
C SER A 298 13.36 20.08 23.27
N ASN A 299 12.69 19.29 24.09
CA ASN A 299 13.31 18.40 25.09
C ASN A 299 12.43 17.17 25.33
N LEU A 300 12.67 16.43 26.42
CA LEU A 300 11.93 15.22 26.78
C LEU A 300 10.47 15.47 27.21
N ASP A 301 10.11 16.69 27.58
CA ASP A 301 8.76 17.05 28.02
C ASP A 301 7.88 17.49 26.84
N GLY A 302 8.49 17.90 25.72
CA GLY A 302 7.76 18.23 24.50
C GLY A 302 8.49 19.22 23.60
N ILE A 303 7.70 19.84 22.72
CA ILE A 303 8.10 20.92 21.84
C ILE A 303 7.25 22.16 22.10
N TRP A 304 7.90 23.32 22.14
CA TRP A 304 7.30 24.65 22.21
C TRP A 304 7.72 25.43 20.98
N PHE A 305 6.76 26.09 20.35
CA PHE A 305 7.00 26.83 19.13
C PHE A 305 5.99 27.95 18.94
N ASP A 306 6.45 28.98 18.25
CA ASP A 306 5.65 30.14 17.85
C ASP A 306 5.32 30.01 16.37
N LEU A 307 4.08 30.31 16.01
CA LEU A 307 3.61 30.32 14.64
C LEU A 307 2.82 31.60 14.38
N GLU A 308 3.16 32.31 13.32
CA GLU A 308 2.39 33.48 12.90
C GLU A 308 1.11 33.05 12.18
N ILE A 309 -0.04 33.43 12.71
CA ILE A 309 -1.36 33.16 12.16
C ILE A 309 -2.09 34.49 12.00
N ASN A 310 -2.43 34.85 10.76
CA ASN A 310 -3.11 36.11 10.43
C ASN A 310 -2.39 37.36 10.98
N GLY A 311 -1.05 37.35 11.01
CA GLY A 311 -0.22 38.45 11.53
C GLY A 311 -0.09 38.50 13.05
N VAL A 312 -0.66 37.54 13.77
CA VAL A 312 -0.53 37.39 15.23
C VAL A 312 0.39 36.22 15.53
N GLN A 313 1.35 36.42 16.43
CA GLN A 313 2.21 35.35 16.93
C GLN A 313 1.45 34.52 17.96
N GLU A 314 1.30 33.22 17.69
CA GLU A 314 0.60 32.28 18.55
C GLU A 314 1.57 31.24 19.10
N HIS A 315 1.52 31.04 20.42
CA HIS A 315 2.39 30.11 21.14
C HIS A 315 1.73 28.74 21.31
N PHE A 316 2.41 27.69 20.87
CA PHE A 316 1.93 26.32 20.94
C PHE A 316 2.88 25.43 21.73
N HIS A 317 2.31 24.41 22.34
CA HIS A 317 3.01 23.33 23.02
C HIS A 317 2.42 21.98 22.58
N ALA A 318 3.26 20.97 22.48
CA ALA A 318 2.85 19.59 22.30
C ALA A 318 3.83 18.64 23.00
N PRO A 319 3.35 17.62 23.75
CA PRO A 319 4.19 16.59 24.36
C PRO A 319 4.69 15.57 23.31
N LEU A 320 5.35 16.07 22.27
CA LEU A 320 5.97 15.31 21.20
C LEU A 320 7.46 15.58 21.21
N LEU A 321 8.24 14.56 20.92
CA LEU A 321 9.69 14.70 20.79
C LEU A 321 10.07 15.07 19.36
N GLY A 322 11.15 15.85 19.23
CA GLY A 322 11.77 16.16 17.95
C GLY A 322 11.23 17.45 17.34
N SER A 323 12.14 18.38 17.08
CA SER A 323 11.89 19.71 16.51
C SER A 323 11.13 19.67 15.18
N PHE A 324 11.40 18.67 14.34
CA PHE A 324 10.68 18.46 13.08
C PHE A 324 9.17 18.21 13.25
N ASN A 325 8.71 17.80 14.44
CA ASN A 325 7.28 17.65 14.68
C ASN A 325 6.58 19.01 14.75
N ALA A 326 7.25 20.10 15.11
CA ALA A 326 6.67 21.44 15.02
C ALA A 326 6.24 21.75 13.57
N ILE A 327 7.08 21.39 12.59
CA ILE A 327 6.78 21.54 11.16
C ILE A 327 5.55 20.70 10.75
N ASN A 328 5.47 19.45 11.22
CA ASN A 328 4.30 18.59 10.97
C ASN A 328 3.03 19.17 11.59
N LEU A 329 3.14 19.77 12.79
CA LEU A 329 2.03 20.39 13.48
C LEU A 329 1.56 21.67 12.80
N CYS A 330 2.42 22.44 12.11
CA CYS A 330 1.99 23.59 11.31
C CYS A 330 0.92 23.19 10.28
N ALA A 331 1.12 22.09 9.56
CA ALA A 331 0.10 21.58 8.62
C ALA A 331 -1.22 21.25 9.33
N VAL A 332 -1.15 20.66 10.53
CA VAL A 332 -2.33 20.30 11.33
C VAL A 332 -3.08 21.53 11.80
N ILE A 333 -2.35 22.53 12.31
CA ILE A 333 -2.91 23.80 12.80
C ILE A 333 -3.62 24.53 11.68
N LEU A 334 -2.96 24.71 10.53
CA LEU A 334 -3.54 25.41 9.38
C LEU A 334 -4.79 24.73 8.84
N VAL A 335 -4.77 23.39 8.71
CA VAL A 335 -5.96 22.63 8.30
C VAL A 335 -7.08 22.75 9.34
N ALA A 336 -6.77 22.71 10.64
CA ALA A 336 -7.77 22.85 11.68
C ALA A 336 -8.45 24.24 11.67
N ILE A 337 -7.67 25.30 11.44
CA ILE A 337 -8.17 26.67 11.30
C ILE A 337 -9.07 26.81 10.07
N GLU A 338 -8.61 26.33 8.92
CA GLU A 338 -9.38 26.33 7.67
C GLU A 338 -10.71 25.58 7.83
N LEU A 339 -10.73 24.54 8.66
CA LEU A 339 -11.92 23.79 8.98
C LEU A 339 -12.79 24.43 10.08
N GLY A 340 -12.40 25.57 10.64
CA GLY A 340 -13.17 26.36 11.59
C GLY A 340 -12.93 26.02 13.07
N MET A 341 -11.79 25.43 13.43
CA MET A 341 -11.36 25.37 14.83
C MET A 341 -10.74 26.70 15.26
N SER A 342 -11.07 27.16 16.46
CA SER A 342 -10.41 28.30 17.09
C SER A 342 -9.01 27.93 17.57
N ILE A 343 -8.14 28.93 17.69
CA ILE A 343 -6.77 28.75 18.20
C ILE A 343 -6.76 28.08 19.58
N ASN A 344 -7.69 28.46 20.47
CA ASN A 344 -7.81 27.86 21.80
C ASN A 344 -8.20 26.38 21.74
N GLU A 345 -9.15 25.99 20.88
CA GLU A 345 -9.50 24.57 20.66
C GLU A 345 -8.28 23.78 20.18
N ILE A 346 -7.46 24.37 19.30
CA ILE A 346 -6.26 23.73 18.75
C ILE A 346 -5.18 23.58 19.83
N LYS A 347 -4.89 24.62 20.62
CA LYS A 347 -3.92 24.56 21.73
C LYS A 347 -4.28 23.45 22.71
N ILE A 348 -5.54 23.40 23.16
CA ILE A 348 -6.05 22.34 24.05
C ILE A 348 -5.88 20.94 23.44
N ALA A 349 -6.07 20.80 22.13
CA ALA A 349 -5.92 19.53 21.45
C ALA A 349 -4.45 19.10 21.33
N LEU A 350 -3.55 20.04 21.03
CA LEU A 350 -2.10 19.80 20.92
C LEU A 350 -1.47 19.44 22.26
N ASP A 351 -1.87 20.09 23.36
CA ASP A 351 -1.39 19.77 24.71
C ASP A 351 -1.67 18.32 25.14
N LYS A 352 -2.67 17.68 24.53
CA LYS A 352 -3.09 16.31 24.84
C LYS A 352 -2.69 15.30 23.76
N ILE A 353 -1.94 15.73 22.74
CA ILE A 353 -1.59 14.88 21.62
C ILE A 353 -0.69 13.74 22.09
N GLN A 354 -0.90 12.56 21.52
CA GLN A 354 -0.10 11.38 21.81
C GLN A 354 0.91 11.14 20.69
N PRO A 355 2.13 10.69 21.02
CA PRO A 355 3.10 10.28 20.02
C PRO A 355 2.56 9.12 19.19
N VAL A 356 3.07 9.00 17.96
CA VAL A 356 2.76 7.86 17.10
C VAL A 356 3.70 6.72 17.48
N GLU A 357 3.17 5.50 17.56
CA GLU A 357 3.96 4.30 17.89
C GLU A 357 5.21 4.20 17.00
N HIS A 358 6.34 3.90 17.64
CA HIS A 358 7.64 3.67 17.00
C HIS A 358 8.21 4.88 16.22
N ARG A 359 7.79 6.12 16.54
CA ARG A 359 8.26 7.36 15.89
C ARG A 359 8.67 8.41 16.93
N LEU A 360 9.92 8.37 17.37
CA LEU A 360 10.44 9.08 18.56
C LEU A 360 9.48 8.99 19.76
N GLN A 361 8.95 7.80 20.01
CA GLN A 361 8.03 7.58 21.11
C GLN A 361 8.79 7.49 22.43
N LEU A 362 8.44 8.35 23.39
CA LEU A 362 8.95 8.26 24.76
C LEU A 362 8.23 7.14 25.52
N ILE A 363 8.97 6.14 25.96
CA ILE A 363 8.47 5.02 26.78
C ILE A 363 9.19 5.06 28.13
N LYS A 364 8.43 5.16 29.21
CA LYS A 364 8.94 5.08 30.58
C LYS A 364 8.64 3.68 31.12
N ALA A 365 9.67 2.86 31.30
CA ALA A 365 9.53 1.46 31.73
C ALA A 365 10.63 1.07 32.72
N GLY A 366 10.24 0.56 33.90
CA GLY A 366 11.19 0.06 34.91
C GLY A 366 12.21 1.11 35.38
N GLY A 367 11.80 2.38 35.50
CA GLY A 367 12.68 3.50 35.86
C GLY A 367 13.63 3.96 34.75
N LYS A 368 13.54 3.37 33.55
CA LYS A 368 14.32 3.76 32.38
C LYS A 368 13.48 4.57 31.41
N ILE A 369 14.17 5.44 30.68
CA ILE A 369 13.62 6.14 29.54
C ILE A 369 14.07 5.44 28.27
N ILE A 370 13.12 5.09 27.41
CA ILE A 370 13.36 4.46 26.11
C ILE A 370 12.76 5.39 25.06
N ILE A 371 13.58 5.81 24.09
CA ILE A 371 13.12 6.51 22.91
C ILE A 371 13.00 5.48 21.79
N ASP A 372 11.77 5.17 21.41
CA ASP A 372 11.48 4.20 20.35
C ASP A 372 11.26 4.91 19.00
N ASP A 373 12.24 4.79 18.11
CA ASP A 373 12.20 5.26 16.72
C ASP A 373 12.41 4.09 15.73
N SER A 374 11.91 2.90 16.07
CA SER A 374 12.19 1.65 15.36
C SER A 374 11.41 1.46 14.05
N PHE A 375 10.51 2.36 13.67
CA PHE A 375 9.69 2.18 12.46
C PHE A 375 10.47 2.34 11.15
N ASN A 376 11.19 3.44 10.97
CA ASN A 376 12.00 3.71 9.79
C ASN A 376 13.17 4.65 10.09
N GLY A 377 14.34 4.38 9.51
CA GLY A 377 15.51 5.22 9.68
C GLY A 377 15.65 6.26 8.58
N ASN A 378 15.84 7.53 8.95
CA ASN A 378 16.48 8.54 8.11
C ASN A 378 17.50 9.32 8.96
N LEU A 379 18.46 9.97 8.31
CA LEU A 379 19.56 10.64 9.01
C LEU A 379 19.07 11.74 9.96
N GLU A 380 18.09 12.53 9.56
CA GLU A 380 17.52 13.61 10.38
C GLU A 380 16.87 13.07 11.67
N GLY A 381 16.07 12.01 11.57
CA GLY A 381 15.43 11.36 12.72
C GLY A 381 16.45 10.75 13.68
N MET A 382 17.50 10.14 13.14
CA MET A 382 18.60 9.60 13.96
C MET A 382 19.36 10.69 14.71
N ILE A 383 19.70 11.80 14.03
CA ILE A 383 20.38 12.94 14.66
C ILE A 383 19.49 13.54 15.76
N GLU A 384 18.19 13.69 15.49
CA GLU A 384 17.27 14.24 16.46
C GLU A 384 17.12 13.34 17.69
N ALA A 385 17.05 12.02 17.51
CA ALA A 385 17.04 11.06 18.62
C ALA A 385 18.28 11.24 19.52
N VAL A 386 19.46 11.41 18.93
CA VAL A 386 20.71 11.64 19.68
C VAL A 386 20.70 13.00 20.38
N ASN A 387 20.22 14.06 19.73
CA ASN A 387 20.12 15.38 20.32
C ASN A 387 19.19 15.40 21.53
N ILE A 388 18.04 14.73 21.45
CA ILE A 388 17.10 14.60 22.58
C ILE A 388 17.76 13.82 23.72
N CYS A 389 18.43 12.70 23.45
CA CYS A 389 19.15 11.95 24.46
C CYS A 389 20.20 12.81 25.18
N LYS A 390 20.89 13.72 24.48
CA LYS A 390 21.86 14.65 25.09
C LYS A 390 21.24 15.59 26.12
N THR A 391 19.93 15.87 26.04
CA THR A 391 19.22 16.71 27.01
C THR A 391 18.86 15.97 28.30
N TYR A 392 19.06 14.65 28.35
CA TYR A 392 18.83 13.86 29.55
C TYR A 392 20.05 13.92 30.47
N GLU A 393 19.84 14.26 31.74
CA GLU A 393 20.91 14.40 32.74
C GLU A 393 21.35 13.07 33.39
N GLY A 394 20.63 11.96 33.16
CA GLY A 394 20.93 10.63 33.69
C GLY A 394 21.32 9.62 32.62
#